data_AF-A0A8C3M3Y3-F1
#
_entry.id   AF-A0A8C3M3Y3-F1
#
_cell.length_a   1.000
_cell.length_b   1.000
_cell.length_c   1.000
_cell.angle_alpha   90.00
_cell.angle_beta   90.00
_cell.angle_gamma   90.00
#
_symmetry.space_group_name_H-M   'P 1'
#
loop_
_entity.id
_entity.type
_entity.pdbx_description
1 polymer ?
#
loop_
_entity_poly.entity_id
_entity_poly.type
_entity_poly.pdbx_seq_one_letter_code
_entity_poly.pdbx_strand_id
1 'polypeptide(L)'
;MGTPGSGRKRTPVKDRFSAEDEALSNIAREAEARLAAKRAARAEARDIRMRELERQQKEFSQHLYDRKWAHIQKWMEDAERARYSHQSSRHSHLSSSLYSDPVAPARSYRLEEKSEKSHSEIFSRPSSRSSVSATPQSGNSSRRGSGDASSLVDPDASLSELRDIYYLKDQIHDVEGRYMQGLKELKDSLAEVEEKYKKAMVSNAQLDNEKNNLIYQVDTLKDVVEEKEEQIAEFYRENEEKSKELERQKHTCSVLQHKLDELKEGLRQRDELIEANQRMQENIDSITKEVFDLQETINWKDKKIGKHGLVIIPDGTPNGDLNHESVLGTITVVSQEAAQVLESAGEGPLDIRLRKLAGEKEELLSQVRKLKMQLEEERQKYSKSDSMNPDTIDLENGSDLQLIEMQRDANRQISEYKFKLSKAEQDITTLEQNIGRLEGQVARYKNAAENAEKVEDELKAEKRKLQRELRTALDKIEEMEMTNSHLMKRLEKMKANRTALLSQQ
;
A
#
# COMPACT_ATOMS: atom_id res chain seq x y z
N MET A 1 -54.16 -11.92 -61.80
CA MET A 1 -54.35 -12.54 -60.47
C MET A 1 -52.97 -12.88 -59.90
N GLY A 2 -52.80 -12.86 -58.57
CA GLY A 2 -51.47 -12.89 -57.93
C GLY A 2 -50.73 -14.25 -57.97
N THR A 3 -49.59 -14.44 -57.30
CA THR A 3 -48.88 -13.57 -56.33
C THR A 3 -47.36 -13.88 -56.32
N PRO A 4 -46.45 -12.90 -56.17
CA PRO A 4 -45.04 -13.18 -55.89
C PRO A 4 -44.83 -13.70 -54.46
N GLY A 5 -43.98 -14.71 -54.28
CA GLY A 5 -43.67 -15.26 -52.96
C GLY A 5 -42.85 -14.29 -52.09
N SER A 6 -43.31 -14.01 -50.87
CA SER A 6 -42.65 -13.09 -49.94
C SER A 6 -41.35 -13.68 -49.39
N GLY A 7 -40.21 -13.22 -49.90
CA GLY A 7 -38.89 -13.58 -49.39
C GLY A 7 -38.68 -13.03 -47.97
N ARG A 8 -38.56 -13.93 -46.98
CA ARG A 8 -38.18 -13.57 -45.60
C ARG A 8 -36.78 -12.93 -45.57
N LYS A 9 -36.71 -11.60 -45.56
CA LYS A 9 -35.49 -10.89 -45.13
C LYS A 9 -35.18 -11.28 -43.68
N ARG A 10 -34.04 -11.93 -43.45
CA ARG A 10 -33.48 -12.05 -42.09
C ARG A 10 -33.03 -10.66 -41.64
N THR A 11 -33.57 -10.16 -40.54
CA THR A 11 -33.01 -9.00 -39.83
C THR A 11 -31.60 -9.34 -39.34
N PRO A 12 -30.61 -8.44 -39.46
CA PRO A 12 -29.26 -8.68 -38.96
C PRO A 12 -29.29 -8.81 -37.44
N VAL A 13 -28.53 -9.76 -36.87
CA VAL A 13 -28.51 -10.05 -35.43
C VAL A 13 -27.58 -9.07 -34.67
N LYS A 14 -27.50 -7.82 -35.13
CA LYS A 14 -26.48 -6.86 -34.67
C LYS A 14 -26.90 -6.08 -33.41
N ASP A 15 -28.19 -5.80 -33.27
CA ASP A 15 -28.70 -4.95 -32.18
C ASP A 15 -28.86 -5.70 -30.85
N ARG A 16 -28.89 -7.04 -30.85
CA ARG A 16 -29.08 -7.84 -29.62
C ARG A 16 -27.89 -7.74 -28.67
N PHE A 17 -26.67 -7.89 -29.19
CA PHE A 17 -25.45 -7.71 -28.41
C PHE A 17 -25.35 -6.29 -27.83
N SER A 18 -25.75 -5.27 -28.59
CA SER A 18 -25.76 -3.88 -28.09
C SER A 18 -26.74 -3.69 -26.93
N ALA A 19 -27.94 -4.29 -27.01
CA ALA A 19 -28.93 -4.20 -25.93
C ALA A 19 -28.54 -5.01 -24.69
N GLU A 20 -27.82 -6.12 -24.86
CA GLU A 20 -27.28 -6.93 -23.76
C GLU A 20 -26.09 -6.23 -23.06
N ASP A 21 -25.14 -5.66 -23.82
CA ASP A 21 -24.04 -4.84 -23.27
C ASP A 21 -24.56 -3.57 -22.56
N GLU A 22 -25.59 -2.91 -23.11
CA GLU A 22 -26.23 -1.76 -22.48
C GLU A 22 -26.96 -2.16 -21.18
N ALA A 23 -27.67 -3.30 -21.17
CA ALA A 23 -28.29 -3.84 -19.96
C ALA A 23 -27.25 -4.18 -18.88
N LEU A 24 -26.14 -4.84 -19.24
CA LEU A 24 -25.04 -5.16 -18.33
C LEU A 24 -24.37 -3.88 -17.79
N SER A 25 -24.15 -2.88 -18.64
CA SER A 25 -23.62 -1.56 -18.25
C SER A 25 -24.55 -0.84 -17.27
N ASN A 26 -25.86 -0.94 -17.46
CA ASN A 26 -26.85 -0.37 -16.55
C ASN A 26 -26.91 -1.11 -15.20
N ILE A 27 -26.82 -2.44 -15.20
CA ILE A 27 -26.73 -3.25 -13.97
C ILE A 27 -25.45 -2.93 -13.19
N ALA A 28 -24.31 -2.81 -13.86
CA ALA A 28 -23.04 -2.44 -13.23
C ALA A 28 -23.12 -1.06 -12.57
N ARG A 29 -23.65 -0.05 -13.29
CA ARG A 29 -23.81 1.31 -12.78
C ARG A 29 -24.82 1.41 -11.63
N GLU A 30 -25.87 0.58 -11.64
CA GLU A 30 -26.82 0.51 -10.51
C GLU A 30 -26.22 -0.19 -9.29
N ALA A 31 -25.43 -1.25 -9.48
CA ALA A 31 -24.69 -1.91 -8.40
C ALA A 31 -23.66 -0.96 -7.75
N GLU A 32 -22.94 -0.20 -8.57
CA GLU A 32 -22.00 0.84 -8.14
C GLU A 32 -22.69 1.98 -7.38
N ALA A 33 -23.84 2.48 -7.87
CA ALA A 33 -24.63 3.47 -7.16
C ALA A 33 -25.15 2.96 -5.80
N ARG A 34 -25.54 1.69 -5.71
CA ARG A 34 -25.96 1.03 -4.45
C ARG A 34 -24.78 0.85 -3.48
N LEU A 35 -23.58 0.58 -3.97
CA LEU A 35 -22.36 0.55 -3.16
C LEU A 35 -21.96 1.94 -2.68
N ALA A 36 -21.99 2.96 -3.55
CA ALA A 36 -21.75 4.35 -3.18
C ALA A 36 -22.73 4.84 -2.10
N ALA A 37 -24.02 4.50 -2.21
CA ALA A 37 -25.01 4.79 -1.18
C ALA A 37 -24.71 4.09 0.17
N LYS A 38 -24.23 2.83 0.15
CA LYS A 38 -23.74 2.14 1.35
C LYS A 38 -22.51 2.82 1.95
N ARG A 39 -21.53 3.23 1.14
CA ARG A 39 -20.33 3.96 1.60
C ARG A 39 -20.72 5.28 2.26
N ALA A 40 -21.65 6.04 1.66
CA ALA A 40 -22.19 7.27 2.23
C ALA A 40 -22.90 7.04 3.57
N ALA A 41 -23.81 6.07 3.66
CA ALA A 41 -24.53 5.75 4.91
C ALA A 41 -23.58 5.25 6.03
N ARG A 42 -22.53 4.50 5.68
CA ARG A 42 -21.46 4.12 6.62
C ARG A 42 -20.68 5.35 7.11
N ALA A 43 -20.32 6.27 6.23
CA ALA A 43 -19.63 7.51 6.60
C ALA A 43 -20.48 8.39 7.51
N GLU A 44 -21.77 8.58 7.21
CA GLU A 44 -22.72 9.31 8.05
C GLU A 44 -22.87 8.67 9.43
N ALA A 45 -22.98 7.34 9.51
CA ALA A 45 -23.04 6.62 10.78
C ALA A 45 -21.77 6.79 11.64
N ARG A 46 -20.58 6.83 11.01
CA ARG A 46 -19.31 7.14 11.70
C ARG A 46 -19.29 8.59 12.21
N ASP A 47 -19.75 9.55 11.41
CA ASP A 47 -19.77 10.98 11.78
C ASP A 47 -20.79 11.29 12.90
N ILE A 48 -21.99 10.70 12.85
CA ILE A 48 -22.96 10.75 13.96
C ILE A 48 -22.34 10.20 15.24
N ARG A 49 -21.62 9.08 15.15
CA ARG A 49 -20.97 8.43 16.29
C ARG A 49 -19.79 9.25 16.85
N MET A 50 -19.02 9.93 16.00
CA MET A 50 -17.97 10.86 16.44
C MET A 50 -18.57 12.03 17.23
N ARG A 51 -19.62 12.67 16.70
CA ARG A 51 -20.32 13.78 17.37
C ARG A 51 -20.94 13.36 18.72
N GLU A 52 -21.40 12.11 18.83
CA GLU A 52 -21.89 11.53 20.09
C GLU A 52 -20.77 11.28 21.11
N LEU A 53 -19.58 10.82 20.68
CA LEU A 53 -18.42 10.68 21.56
C LEU A 53 -17.90 12.04 22.05
N GLU A 54 -17.87 13.06 21.19
CA GLU A 54 -17.54 14.43 21.58
C GLU A 54 -18.55 14.99 22.59
N ARG A 55 -19.86 14.72 22.41
CA ARG A 55 -20.91 15.08 23.37
C ARG A 55 -20.65 14.44 24.74
N GLN A 56 -20.37 13.14 24.78
CA GLN A 56 -20.09 12.41 26.02
C GLN A 56 -18.81 12.93 26.72
N GLN A 57 -17.74 13.22 25.98
CA GLN A 57 -16.51 13.81 26.54
C GLN A 57 -16.76 15.21 27.12
N LYS A 58 -17.58 16.02 26.44
CA LYS A 58 -17.97 17.36 26.88
C LYS A 58 -18.84 17.30 28.14
N GLU A 59 -19.82 16.40 28.20
CA GLU A 59 -20.69 16.20 29.37
C GLU A 59 -19.93 15.63 30.57
N PHE A 60 -19.00 14.69 30.36
CA PHE A 60 -18.12 14.20 31.43
C PHE A 60 -17.24 15.34 31.98
N SER A 61 -16.70 16.18 31.11
CA SER A 61 -15.93 17.37 31.50
C SER A 61 -16.80 18.36 32.27
N GLN A 62 -18.03 18.60 31.82
CA GLN A 62 -18.98 19.51 32.45
C GLN A 62 -19.41 19.01 33.84
N HIS A 63 -19.73 17.73 33.99
CA HIS A 63 -19.95 17.11 35.31
C HIS A 63 -18.72 17.21 36.24
N LEU A 64 -17.50 17.14 35.69
CA LEU A 64 -16.29 17.33 36.47
C LEU A 64 -16.13 18.79 36.94
N TYR A 65 -16.54 19.77 36.13
CA TYR A 65 -16.61 21.18 36.53
C TYR A 65 -17.71 21.41 37.56
N ASP A 66 -18.93 20.92 37.36
CA ASP A 66 -20.05 21.09 38.28
C ASP A 66 -19.76 20.47 39.65
N ARG A 67 -19.13 19.27 39.67
CA ARG A 67 -18.68 18.63 40.92
C ARG A 67 -17.59 19.44 41.64
N LYS A 68 -16.70 20.11 40.90
CA LYS A 68 -15.71 21.04 41.48
C LYS A 68 -16.38 22.31 42.01
N TRP A 69 -17.33 22.89 41.27
CA TRP A 69 -18.08 24.06 41.69
C TRP A 69 -18.91 23.80 42.95
N ALA A 70 -19.64 22.69 43.02
CA ALA A 70 -20.37 22.28 44.22
C ALA A 70 -19.44 22.09 45.44
N HIS A 71 -18.20 21.61 45.22
CA HIS A 71 -17.21 21.49 46.28
C HIS A 71 -16.67 22.86 46.74
N ILE A 72 -16.45 23.80 45.80
CA ILE A 72 -16.05 25.19 46.09
C ILE A 72 -17.18 25.95 46.82
N GLN A 73 -18.43 25.81 46.38
CA GLN A 73 -19.60 26.40 47.04
C GLN A 73 -19.73 25.86 48.47
N LYS A 74 -19.63 24.54 48.67
CA LYS A 74 -19.64 23.96 50.01
C LYS A 74 -18.48 24.48 50.87
N TRP A 75 -17.28 24.61 50.31
CA TRP A 75 -16.14 25.19 51.04
C TRP A 75 -16.40 26.66 51.43
N MET A 76 -17.06 27.45 50.58
CA MET A 76 -17.49 28.81 50.92
C MET A 76 -18.54 28.82 52.03
N GLU A 77 -19.56 27.96 51.96
CA GLU A 77 -20.60 27.81 52.99
C GLU A 77 -20.01 27.38 54.34
N ASP A 78 -19.16 26.35 54.36
CA ASP A 78 -18.49 25.86 55.57
C ASP A 78 -17.53 26.93 56.14
N ALA A 79 -16.86 27.71 55.28
CA ALA A 79 -16.03 28.85 55.71
C ALA A 79 -16.86 30.03 56.27
N GLU A 80 -18.07 30.27 55.76
CA GLU A 80 -19.00 31.26 56.35
C GLU A 80 -19.56 30.77 57.68
N ARG A 81 -19.92 29.49 57.76
CA ARG A 81 -20.35 28.84 59.01
C ARG A 81 -19.26 28.95 60.09
N ALA A 82 -18.00 28.78 59.70
CA ALA A 82 -16.85 29.03 60.58
C ALA A 82 -16.72 30.52 60.97
N ARG A 83 -16.86 31.46 60.03
CA ARG A 83 -16.85 32.91 60.33
C ARG A 83 -17.92 33.29 61.37
N TYR A 84 -19.16 32.84 61.19
CA TYR A 84 -20.24 33.07 62.15
C TYR A 84 -19.98 32.35 63.50
N SER A 85 -19.41 31.14 63.49
CA SER A 85 -19.03 30.44 64.72
C SER A 85 -17.93 31.17 65.51
N HIS A 86 -16.99 31.85 64.84
CA HIS A 86 -15.96 32.64 65.50
C HIS A 86 -16.47 34.00 66.00
N GLN A 87 -17.52 34.54 65.39
CA GLN A 87 -18.11 35.84 65.77
C GLN A 87 -18.70 35.82 67.20
N SER A 88 -19.06 34.66 67.73
CA SER A 88 -19.48 34.47 69.12
C SER A 88 -18.35 34.57 70.16
N SER A 89 -17.08 34.72 69.76
CA SER A 89 -15.94 34.64 70.69
C SER A 89 -14.73 35.52 70.30
N ARG A 90 -14.92 36.85 70.23
CA ARG A 90 -14.10 37.83 71.00
C ARG A 90 -14.49 39.29 70.73
N HIS A 91 -14.95 39.95 71.79
CA HIS A 91 -14.77 41.38 71.98
C HIS A 91 -13.45 41.58 72.75
N SER A 92 -12.44 42.26 72.19
CA SER A 92 -11.65 43.32 72.85
C SER A 92 -10.34 43.74 72.12
N HIS A 93 -10.03 45.04 72.22
CA HIS A 93 -8.74 45.74 72.05
C HIS A 93 -7.95 45.75 70.70
N LEU A 94 -7.96 46.92 70.03
CA LEU A 94 -6.82 47.87 69.80
C LEU A 94 -5.38 47.30 69.64
N SER A 95 -4.49 47.79 68.75
CA SER A 95 -4.55 48.87 67.73
C SER A 95 -3.28 48.93 66.84
N SER A 96 -3.39 49.63 65.68
CA SER A 96 -2.33 50.41 64.98
C SER A 96 -1.35 49.76 63.97
N SER A 97 -0.93 50.60 63.02
CA SER A 97 0.29 50.55 62.17
C SER A 97 0.35 49.54 61.00
N LEU A 98 0.78 49.85 59.76
CA LEU A 98 0.78 51.01 58.83
C LEU A 98 1.61 50.57 57.58
N TYR A 99 1.31 51.06 56.36
CA TYR A 99 2.15 51.04 55.13
C TYR A 99 3.00 49.76 54.80
N SER A 100 2.80 49.04 53.68
CA SER A 100 3.23 49.47 52.33
C SER A 100 2.98 48.40 51.25
N ASP A 101 2.64 48.87 50.04
CA ASP A 101 2.78 48.22 48.72
C ASP A 101 4.22 48.47 48.17
N PRO A 102 4.65 48.12 46.93
CA PRO A 102 4.13 47.16 45.93
C PRO A 102 5.24 46.31 45.22
N VAL A 103 4.89 45.75 44.03
CA VAL A 103 5.74 45.37 42.86
C VAL A 103 6.34 43.94 42.78
N ALA A 104 6.29 43.38 41.55
CA ALA A 104 6.87 42.12 41.08
C ALA A 104 8.17 42.41 40.25
N PRO A 105 8.60 41.72 39.15
CA PRO A 105 8.19 40.45 38.53
C PRO A 105 9.40 39.53 38.15
N ALA A 106 9.17 38.66 37.15
CA ALA A 106 10.14 38.04 36.22
C ALA A 106 10.72 36.64 36.51
N ARG A 107 10.16 35.67 35.78
CA ARG A 107 10.80 34.53 35.07
C ARG A 107 12.23 34.11 35.47
N SER A 108 12.36 32.83 35.80
CA SER A 108 13.25 31.94 35.03
C SER A 108 12.66 30.54 34.91
N TYR A 109 13.13 29.78 33.94
CA TYR A 109 12.58 28.51 33.46
C TYR A 109 13.60 27.39 33.65
N ARG A 110 13.23 26.35 34.39
CA ARG A 110 13.92 25.06 34.36
C ARG A 110 12.89 23.95 34.55
N LEU A 111 12.66 23.19 33.48
CA LEU A 111 12.04 21.88 33.55
C LEU A 111 12.99 20.94 34.30
N GLU A 112 12.50 20.28 35.34
CA GLU A 112 12.99 18.96 35.70
C GLU A 112 11.85 18.15 36.31
N GLU A 113 11.87 16.86 36.01
CA GLU A 113 10.85 15.87 36.34
C GLU A 113 10.94 15.44 37.81
N LYS A 114 9.81 15.27 38.50
CA LYS A 114 9.79 14.59 39.81
C LYS A 114 8.46 13.92 40.12
N SER A 115 8.58 12.66 40.53
CA SER A 115 7.52 11.74 40.92
C SER A 115 7.02 11.98 42.36
N GLU A 116 6.15 11.09 42.83
CA GLU A 116 5.11 11.42 43.81
C GLU A 116 5.55 11.44 45.28
N LYS A 117 4.68 12.02 46.13
CA LYS A 117 4.78 11.97 47.59
C LYS A 117 4.63 10.53 48.10
N SER A 118 5.33 10.20 49.18
CA SER A 118 4.68 9.97 50.49
C SER A 118 5.72 9.81 51.60
N HIS A 119 5.50 10.46 52.75
CA HIS A 119 6.25 10.16 53.96
C HIS A 119 5.49 10.58 55.24
N SER A 120 5.34 9.61 56.15
CA SER A 120 5.16 9.73 57.61
C SER A 120 4.25 10.83 58.20
N GLU A 121 3.21 10.40 58.92
CA GLU A 121 2.77 11.05 60.17
C GLU A 121 2.70 10.04 61.32
N ILE A 122 2.79 10.54 62.56
CA ILE A 122 2.84 9.76 63.80
C ILE A 122 1.74 10.26 64.76
N PHE A 123 1.03 9.31 65.38
CA PHE A 123 0.14 9.43 66.55
C PHE A 123 -0.31 10.82 67.04
N SER A 124 -1.64 11.00 67.15
CA SER A 124 -2.29 11.28 68.45
C SER A 124 -3.82 11.10 68.44
N ARG A 125 -4.39 10.75 69.60
CA ARG A 125 -5.83 10.83 69.93
C ARG A 125 -6.10 12.05 70.81
N PRO A 126 -7.34 12.58 70.84
CA PRO A 126 -8.05 12.63 72.13
C PRO A 126 -9.56 12.28 72.04
N SER A 127 -10.30 12.44 73.15
CA SER A 127 -11.58 11.78 73.46
C SER A 127 -12.85 12.65 73.32
N SER A 128 -14.00 11.97 73.13
CA SER A 128 -15.42 12.41 73.31
C SER A 128 -16.32 11.15 73.27
N ARG A 129 -17.41 10.88 74.01
CA ARG A 129 -18.31 11.61 74.95
C ARG A 129 -19.27 12.65 74.29
N SER A 130 -20.57 12.76 74.64
CA SER A 130 -21.36 12.25 75.78
C SER A 130 -22.87 12.04 75.46
N SER A 131 -23.60 11.40 76.39
CA SER A 131 -25.06 11.56 76.67
C SER A 131 -26.09 11.07 75.64
N VAL A 132 -27.35 10.75 75.97
CA VAL A 132 -28.17 10.80 77.21
C VAL A 132 -29.01 9.47 77.28
N SER A 133 -29.70 9.00 78.32
CA SER A 133 -30.10 9.42 79.69
C SER A 133 -30.28 8.12 80.55
N ALA A 134 -30.95 7.94 81.70
CA ALA A 134 -31.83 8.74 82.59
C ALA A 134 -31.80 8.20 84.06
N THR A 135 -32.86 8.47 84.84
CA THR A 135 -33.15 8.06 86.25
C THR A 135 -34.66 7.67 86.36
N PRO A 136 -35.25 7.19 87.49
CA PRO A 136 -34.81 7.08 88.91
C PRO A 136 -34.67 5.62 89.43
N GLN A 137 -33.85 5.30 90.45
CA GLN A 137 -33.91 5.69 91.88
C GLN A 137 -35.14 5.15 92.64
N SER A 138 -34.93 4.05 93.38
CA SER A 138 -35.57 3.81 94.68
C SER A 138 -34.70 2.83 95.47
N GLY A 139 -34.72 2.93 96.79
CA GLY A 139 -34.12 1.94 97.68
C GLY A 139 -35.05 1.67 98.84
N ASN A 140 -35.03 0.46 99.39
CA ASN A 140 -35.52 0.26 100.74
C ASN A 140 -34.87 -0.93 101.45
N SER A 141 -34.75 -0.80 102.77
CA SER A 141 -34.26 -1.85 103.65
C SER A 141 -35.32 -2.94 103.86
N SER A 142 -34.88 -4.20 103.94
CA SER A 142 -35.47 -5.09 104.96
C SER A 142 -34.51 -6.21 105.37
N ARG A 143 -34.41 -6.45 106.67
CA ARG A 143 -33.87 -7.69 107.24
C ARG A 143 -35.01 -8.68 107.43
N ARG A 144 -34.90 -9.89 106.88
CA ARG A 144 -35.56 -11.09 107.43
C ARG A 144 -34.61 -12.27 107.31
N GLY A 145 -34.52 -13.07 108.38
CA GLY A 145 -33.77 -14.32 108.42
C GLY A 145 -34.66 -15.45 108.93
N SER A 146 -34.51 -16.63 108.33
CA SER A 146 -35.01 -17.96 108.70
C SER A 146 -34.49 -18.91 107.59
N GLY A 147 -34.11 -20.15 107.83
CA GLY A 147 -33.96 -20.86 109.10
C GLY A 147 -33.51 -22.31 108.83
N ASP A 148 -32.87 -22.93 109.82
CA ASP A 148 -32.74 -24.37 110.04
C ASP A 148 -32.36 -25.30 108.86
N ALA A 149 -31.05 -25.54 108.72
CA ALA A 149 -30.53 -26.82 108.23
C ALA A 149 -29.16 -27.12 108.86
N SER A 150 -29.15 -27.72 110.07
CA SER A 150 -27.91 -28.23 110.67
C SER A 150 -27.48 -29.54 110.01
N SER A 151 -26.58 -29.48 109.03
CA SER A 151 -25.69 -30.59 108.66
C SER A 151 -24.25 -30.23 109.01
N LEU A 152 -23.47 -31.23 109.43
CA LEU A 152 -22.05 -31.08 109.77
C LEU A 152 -21.21 -30.98 108.48
N VAL A 153 -21.17 -29.79 107.86
CA VAL A 153 -20.40 -29.56 106.62
C VAL A 153 -18.91 -29.42 106.94
N ASP A 154 -18.09 -30.25 106.30
CA ASP A 154 -16.64 -30.20 106.40
C ASP A 154 -16.08 -28.91 105.76
N PRO A 155 -15.25 -28.11 106.46
CA PRO A 155 -14.61 -26.94 105.88
C PRO A 155 -13.81 -27.21 104.60
N ASP A 156 -13.17 -28.39 104.45
CA ASP A 156 -12.35 -28.67 103.26
C ASP A 156 -13.21 -29.01 102.03
N ALA A 157 -14.43 -29.51 102.23
CA ALA A 157 -15.40 -29.75 101.15
C ALA A 157 -15.84 -28.41 100.51
N SER A 158 -16.27 -27.45 101.33
CA SER A 158 -16.60 -26.08 100.86
C SER A 158 -15.42 -25.39 100.16
N LEU A 159 -14.18 -25.70 100.59
CA LEU A 159 -12.97 -25.20 99.93
C LEU A 159 -12.63 -25.96 98.64
N SER A 160 -13.08 -27.21 98.46
CA SER A 160 -13.02 -27.92 97.17
C SER A 160 -13.99 -27.30 96.18
N GLU A 161 -15.26 -27.15 96.54
CA GLU A 161 -16.29 -26.54 95.68
C GLU A 161 -15.87 -25.13 95.20
N LEU A 162 -15.26 -24.32 96.08
CA LEU A 162 -14.71 -23.03 95.69
C LEU A 162 -13.55 -23.14 94.68
N ARG A 163 -12.64 -24.10 94.84
CA ARG A 163 -11.56 -24.39 93.88
C ARG A 163 -12.14 -24.84 92.53
N ASP A 164 -13.15 -25.70 92.53
CA ASP A 164 -13.84 -26.18 91.34
C ASP A 164 -14.59 -25.05 90.61
N ILE A 165 -15.21 -24.12 91.34
CA ILE A 165 -15.83 -22.90 90.79
C ILE A 165 -14.79 -22.00 90.10
N TYR A 166 -13.60 -21.82 90.70
CA TYR A 166 -12.52 -21.06 90.05
C TYR A 166 -11.99 -21.77 88.80
N TYR A 167 -11.87 -23.10 88.82
CA TYR A 167 -11.43 -23.89 87.66
C TYR A 167 -12.46 -23.88 86.51
N LEU A 168 -13.74 -24.02 86.82
CA LEU A 168 -14.84 -23.87 85.85
C LEU A 168 -14.89 -22.45 85.27
N LYS A 169 -14.67 -21.42 86.09
CA LYS A 169 -14.58 -20.03 85.62
C LYS A 169 -13.43 -19.87 84.61
N ASP A 170 -12.26 -20.44 84.91
CA ASP A 170 -11.09 -20.37 84.04
C ASP A 170 -11.36 -21.07 82.70
N GLN A 171 -11.91 -22.30 82.72
CA GLN A 171 -12.35 -23.00 81.50
C GLN A 171 -13.38 -22.20 80.68
N ILE A 172 -14.31 -21.48 81.33
CA ILE A 172 -15.26 -20.60 80.64
C ILE A 172 -14.53 -19.44 79.95
N HIS A 173 -13.60 -18.76 80.61
CA HIS A 173 -12.82 -17.68 79.99
C HIS A 173 -11.98 -18.20 78.81
N ASP A 174 -11.47 -19.43 78.92
CA ASP A 174 -10.68 -20.10 77.89
C ASP A 174 -11.54 -20.54 76.67
N VAL A 175 -12.82 -20.86 76.89
CA VAL A 175 -13.81 -21.13 75.82
C VAL A 175 -14.31 -19.83 75.20
N GLU A 176 -14.61 -18.81 75.99
CA GLU A 176 -14.99 -17.47 75.52
C GLU A 176 -13.87 -16.83 74.70
N GLY A 177 -12.61 -16.95 75.14
CA GLY A 177 -11.43 -16.48 74.42
C GLY A 177 -11.28 -17.14 73.05
N ARG A 178 -11.41 -18.47 72.98
CA ARG A 178 -11.39 -19.23 71.70
C ARG A 178 -12.58 -18.86 70.80
N TYR A 179 -13.77 -18.68 71.36
CA TYR A 179 -14.96 -18.24 70.61
C TYR A 179 -14.77 -16.84 70.04
N MET A 180 -14.29 -15.89 70.85
CA MET A 180 -14.02 -14.51 70.43
C MET A 180 -12.90 -14.43 69.38
N GLN A 181 -11.87 -15.26 69.49
CA GLN A 181 -10.81 -15.37 68.49
C GLN A 181 -11.34 -15.92 67.16
N GLY A 182 -12.07 -17.05 67.16
CA GLY A 182 -12.68 -17.59 65.94
C GLY A 182 -13.71 -16.66 65.30
N LEU A 183 -14.48 -15.92 66.11
CA LEU A 183 -15.43 -14.90 65.66
C LEU A 183 -14.73 -13.65 65.09
N LYS A 184 -13.50 -13.37 65.52
CA LYS A 184 -12.64 -12.35 64.89
C LYS A 184 -12.09 -12.85 63.56
N GLU A 185 -11.53 -14.06 63.52
CA GLU A 185 -11.00 -14.68 62.29
C GLU A 185 -12.06 -14.77 61.18
N LEU A 186 -13.30 -15.12 61.53
CA LEU A 186 -14.45 -15.10 60.60
C LEU A 186 -14.77 -13.70 60.06
N LYS A 187 -14.60 -12.63 60.84
CA LYS A 187 -14.80 -11.24 60.39
C LYS A 187 -13.65 -10.76 59.50
N ASP A 188 -12.42 -11.06 59.90
CA ASP A 188 -11.21 -10.70 59.15
C ASP A 188 -11.21 -11.43 57.78
N SER A 189 -11.60 -12.71 57.75
CA SER A 189 -11.79 -13.49 56.51
C SER A 189 -12.94 -12.97 55.64
N LEU A 190 -14.09 -12.61 56.22
CA LEU A 190 -15.20 -11.99 55.49
C LEU A 190 -14.76 -10.67 54.82
N ALA A 191 -14.05 -9.82 55.54
CA ALA A 191 -13.52 -8.56 55.01
C ALA A 191 -12.52 -8.80 53.86
N GLU A 192 -11.65 -9.81 53.97
CA GLU A 192 -10.71 -10.18 52.91
C GLU A 192 -11.43 -10.67 51.64
N VAL A 193 -12.49 -11.49 51.79
CA VAL A 193 -13.32 -11.96 50.67
C VAL A 193 -14.11 -10.81 50.04
N GLU A 194 -14.65 -9.89 50.83
CA GLU A 194 -15.28 -8.66 50.33
C GLU A 194 -14.30 -7.80 49.52
N GLU A 195 -13.05 -7.64 49.98
CA GLU A 195 -12.04 -6.85 49.27
C GLU A 195 -11.61 -7.53 47.95
N LYS A 196 -11.44 -8.86 47.97
CA LYS A 196 -11.20 -9.67 46.75
C LYS A 196 -12.35 -9.51 45.76
N TYR A 197 -13.60 -9.56 46.20
CA TYR A 197 -14.78 -9.33 45.35
C TYR A 197 -14.79 -7.92 44.75
N LYS A 198 -14.54 -6.88 45.56
CA LYS A 198 -14.46 -5.48 45.09
C LYS A 198 -13.36 -5.29 44.04
N LYS A 199 -12.18 -5.90 44.22
CA LYS A 199 -11.09 -5.90 43.22
C LYS A 199 -11.48 -6.63 41.94
N ALA A 200 -12.07 -7.82 42.04
CA ALA A 200 -12.54 -8.59 40.88
C ALA A 200 -13.63 -7.85 40.09
N MET A 201 -14.56 -7.18 40.76
CA MET A 201 -15.60 -6.36 40.12
C MET A 201 -15.01 -5.20 39.32
N VAL A 202 -14.03 -4.47 39.86
CA VAL A 202 -13.33 -3.38 39.14
C VAL A 202 -12.55 -3.93 37.93
N SER A 203 -11.82 -5.03 38.11
CA SER A 203 -11.07 -5.67 37.02
C SER A 203 -11.98 -6.17 35.90
N ASN A 204 -13.14 -6.77 36.23
CA ASN A 204 -14.09 -7.21 35.22
C ASN A 204 -14.68 -6.03 34.43
N ALA A 205 -14.98 -4.92 35.10
CA ALA A 205 -15.43 -3.69 34.44
C ALA A 205 -14.34 -3.05 33.55
N GLN A 206 -13.05 -3.19 33.89
CA GLN A 206 -11.95 -2.79 33.01
C GLN A 206 -11.88 -3.69 31.77
N LEU A 207 -11.94 -5.01 31.95
CA LEU A 207 -11.90 -6.00 30.87
C LEU A 207 -13.08 -5.87 29.89
N ASP A 208 -14.29 -5.56 30.36
CA ASP A 208 -15.44 -5.29 29.47
C ASP A 208 -15.25 -3.99 28.65
N ASN A 209 -14.61 -2.96 29.21
CA ASN A 209 -14.25 -1.74 28.47
C ASN A 209 -13.16 -2.02 27.42
N GLU A 210 -12.11 -2.77 27.77
CA GLU A 210 -11.05 -3.17 26.85
C GLU A 210 -11.60 -4.04 25.70
N LYS A 211 -12.45 -5.02 26.02
CA LYS A 211 -13.20 -5.84 25.06
C LYS A 211 -14.04 -4.99 24.10
N ASN A 212 -14.78 -4.01 24.61
CA ASN A 212 -15.57 -3.11 23.76
C ASN A 212 -14.67 -2.25 22.84
N ASN A 213 -13.54 -1.74 23.35
CA ASN A 213 -12.56 -1.01 22.56
C ASN A 213 -11.92 -1.89 21.47
N LEU A 214 -11.62 -3.15 21.76
CA LEU A 214 -11.09 -4.11 20.81
C LEU A 214 -12.13 -4.49 19.74
N ILE A 215 -13.41 -4.64 20.10
CA ILE A 215 -14.50 -4.82 19.12
C ILE A 215 -14.56 -3.66 18.14
N TYR A 216 -14.49 -2.41 18.63
CA TYR A 216 -14.51 -1.24 17.75
C TYR A 216 -13.26 -1.12 16.86
N GLN A 217 -12.08 -1.52 17.36
CA GLN A 217 -10.87 -1.61 16.53
C GLN A 217 -11.01 -2.68 15.44
N VAL A 218 -11.51 -3.87 15.79
CA VAL A 218 -11.76 -4.97 14.85
C VAL A 218 -12.77 -4.56 13.77
N ASP A 219 -13.85 -3.89 14.11
CA ASP A 219 -14.85 -3.43 13.14
C ASP A 219 -14.30 -2.29 12.25
N THR A 220 -13.49 -1.38 12.80
CA THR A 220 -12.78 -0.36 12.02
C THR A 220 -11.76 -0.98 11.05
N LEU A 221 -11.06 -2.05 11.46
CA LEU A 221 -10.12 -2.77 10.61
C LEU A 221 -10.83 -3.55 9.50
N LYS A 222 -12.01 -4.16 9.76
CA LYS A 222 -12.85 -4.76 8.71
C LYS A 222 -13.28 -3.73 7.67
N ASP A 223 -13.74 -2.56 8.11
CA ASP A 223 -14.12 -1.45 7.25
C ASP A 223 -12.96 -1.03 6.32
N VAL A 224 -11.73 -0.99 6.84
CA VAL A 224 -10.52 -0.69 6.05
C VAL A 224 -10.14 -1.84 5.11
N VAL A 225 -10.29 -3.10 5.52
CA VAL A 225 -10.04 -4.26 4.65
C VAL A 225 -11.03 -4.29 3.48
N GLU A 226 -12.33 -4.07 3.72
CA GLU A 226 -13.35 -3.99 2.67
C GLU A 226 -13.02 -2.86 1.67
N GLU A 227 -12.58 -1.69 2.15
CA GLU A 227 -12.11 -0.60 1.28
C GLU A 227 -10.89 -0.98 0.42
N LYS A 228 -9.93 -1.75 0.96
CA LYS A 228 -8.76 -2.20 0.20
C LYS A 228 -9.11 -3.31 -0.79
N GLU A 229 -10.03 -4.21 -0.46
CA GLU A 229 -10.56 -5.22 -1.39
C GLU A 229 -11.30 -4.56 -2.56
N GLU A 230 -12.12 -3.54 -2.30
CA GLU A 230 -12.78 -2.73 -3.34
C GLU A 230 -11.75 -2.01 -4.24
N GLN A 231 -10.70 -1.40 -3.67
CA GLN A 231 -9.64 -0.73 -4.44
C GLN A 231 -8.83 -1.73 -5.30
N ILE A 232 -8.53 -2.92 -4.79
CA ILE A 232 -7.87 -3.98 -5.56
C ILE A 232 -8.75 -4.42 -6.75
N ALA A 233 -10.05 -4.61 -6.52
CA ALA A 233 -11.00 -4.96 -7.58
C ALA A 233 -11.16 -3.84 -8.64
N GLU A 234 -11.00 -2.57 -8.24
CA GLU A 234 -10.98 -1.42 -9.15
C GLU A 234 -9.71 -1.38 -10.01
N PHE A 235 -8.52 -1.55 -9.42
CA PHE A 235 -7.28 -1.65 -10.18
C PHE A 235 -7.25 -2.83 -11.15
N TYR A 236 -7.85 -3.98 -10.81
CA TYR A 236 -7.97 -5.10 -11.74
C TYR A 236 -8.84 -4.76 -12.97
N ARG A 237 -9.98 -4.06 -12.77
CA ARG A 237 -10.83 -3.58 -13.88
C ARG A 237 -10.09 -2.57 -14.76
N GLU A 238 -9.46 -1.57 -14.15
CA GLU A 238 -8.71 -0.53 -14.89
C GLU A 238 -7.55 -1.12 -15.70
N ASN A 239 -6.85 -2.12 -15.16
CA ASN A 239 -5.79 -2.84 -15.87
C ASN A 239 -6.33 -3.69 -17.04
N GLU A 240 -7.52 -4.30 -16.90
CA GLU A 240 -8.18 -5.02 -18.00
C GLU A 240 -8.60 -4.07 -19.13
N GLU A 241 -9.12 -2.89 -18.80
CA GLU A 241 -9.46 -1.84 -19.76
C GLU A 241 -8.23 -1.29 -20.49
N LYS A 242 -7.15 -0.96 -19.75
CA LYS A 242 -5.86 -0.55 -20.33
C LYS A 242 -5.28 -1.63 -21.25
N SER A 243 -5.46 -2.92 -20.91
CA SER A 243 -5.04 -4.04 -21.75
C SER A 243 -5.86 -4.13 -23.04
N LYS A 244 -7.19 -3.95 -22.97
CA LYS A 244 -8.08 -3.90 -24.15
C LYS A 244 -7.76 -2.73 -25.08
N GLU A 245 -7.39 -1.58 -24.52
CA GLU A 245 -7.00 -0.42 -25.32
C GLU A 245 -5.60 -0.58 -25.93
N LEU A 246 -4.65 -1.20 -25.22
CA LEU A 246 -3.34 -1.56 -25.79
C LEU A 246 -3.48 -2.45 -27.04
N GLU A 247 -4.38 -3.43 -27.03
CA GLU A 247 -4.64 -4.25 -28.23
C GLU A 247 -5.34 -3.48 -29.37
N ARG A 248 -6.22 -2.51 -29.05
CA ARG A 248 -6.78 -1.58 -30.05
C ARG A 248 -5.69 -0.72 -30.71
N GLN A 249 -4.76 -0.20 -29.92
CA GLN A 249 -3.65 0.60 -30.42
C GLN A 249 -2.67 -0.24 -31.25
N LYS A 250 -2.33 -1.46 -30.80
CA LYS A 250 -1.55 -2.43 -31.61
C LYS A 250 -2.18 -2.72 -32.97
N HIS A 251 -3.49 -2.96 -33.00
CA HIS A 251 -4.21 -3.18 -34.26
C HIS A 251 -4.16 -1.94 -35.18
N THR A 252 -4.37 -0.75 -34.61
CA THR A 252 -4.28 0.52 -35.33
C THR A 252 -2.87 0.74 -35.93
N CYS A 253 -1.82 0.50 -35.15
CA CYS A 253 -0.43 0.56 -35.61
C CYS A 253 -0.14 -0.45 -36.73
N SER A 254 -0.68 -1.67 -36.65
CA SER A 254 -0.55 -2.68 -37.73
C SER A 254 -1.22 -2.21 -39.03
N VAL A 255 -2.43 -1.64 -38.97
CA VAL A 255 -3.12 -1.09 -40.14
C VAL A 255 -2.35 0.09 -40.74
N LEU A 256 -1.82 0.99 -39.91
CA LEU A 256 -1.00 2.12 -40.36
C LEU A 256 0.34 1.67 -40.97
N GLN A 257 0.97 0.62 -40.43
CA GLN A 257 2.19 0.04 -40.98
C GLN A 257 1.94 -0.54 -42.37
N HIS A 258 0.87 -1.35 -42.55
CA HIS A 258 0.49 -1.84 -43.88
C HIS A 258 0.23 -0.69 -44.86
N LYS A 259 -0.46 0.38 -44.43
CA LYS A 259 -0.71 1.55 -45.29
C LYS A 259 0.56 2.32 -45.65
N LEU A 260 1.53 2.40 -44.74
CA LEU A 260 2.85 2.99 -45.01
C LEU A 260 3.61 2.17 -46.04
N ASP A 261 3.57 0.85 -45.97
CA ASP A 261 4.31 -0.03 -46.89
C ASP A 261 3.66 -0.08 -48.29
N GLU A 262 2.32 -0.01 -48.39
CA GLU A 262 1.62 0.25 -49.66
C GLU A 262 2.08 1.57 -50.31
N LEU A 263 2.27 2.63 -49.52
CA LEU A 263 2.70 3.94 -50.03
C LEU A 263 4.18 3.94 -50.43
N LYS A 264 5.05 3.20 -49.74
CA LYS A 264 6.46 2.98 -50.17
C LYS A 264 6.53 2.25 -51.51
N GLU A 265 5.73 1.20 -51.68
CA GLU A 265 5.66 0.45 -52.93
C GLU A 265 5.15 1.34 -54.08
N GLY A 266 4.11 2.15 -53.83
CA GLY A 266 3.63 3.15 -54.79
C GLY A 266 4.55 4.35 -55.02
N LEU A 267 5.55 4.60 -54.15
CA LEU A 267 6.67 5.50 -54.43
C LEU A 267 7.62 4.81 -55.42
N ARG A 268 8.15 3.64 -55.07
CA ARG A 268 9.11 2.87 -55.89
C ARG A 268 8.64 2.68 -57.34
N GLN A 269 7.39 2.25 -57.55
CA GLN A 269 6.84 2.03 -58.89
C GLN A 269 6.81 3.29 -59.76
N ARG A 270 6.64 4.47 -59.17
CA ARG A 270 6.70 5.75 -59.90
C ARG A 270 8.14 6.11 -60.24
N ASP A 271 9.06 5.85 -59.33
CA ASP A 271 10.47 6.22 -59.49
C ASP A 271 11.11 5.32 -60.58
N GLU A 272 10.76 4.04 -60.63
CA GLU A 272 11.05 3.12 -61.76
C GLU A 272 10.49 3.64 -63.11
N LEU A 273 9.28 4.21 -63.12
CA LEU A 273 8.68 4.83 -64.31
C LEU A 273 9.35 6.15 -64.70
N ILE A 274 9.88 6.92 -63.75
CA ILE A 274 10.64 8.15 -64.01
C ILE A 274 11.97 7.79 -64.68
N GLU A 275 12.72 6.82 -64.14
CA GLU A 275 13.95 6.33 -64.80
C GLU A 275 13.68 5.77 -66.20
N ALA A 276 12.57 5.05 -66.39
CA ALA A 276 12.20 4.52 -67.70
C ALA A 276 11.91 5.63 -68.73
N ASN A 277 11.29 6.73 -68.30
CA ASN A 277 11.09 7.90 -69.16
C ASN A 277 12.40 8.65 -69.43
N GLN A 278 13.29 8.78 -68.44
CA GLN A 278 14.62 9.39 -68.63
C GLN A 278 15.44 8.61 -69.67
N ARG A 279 15.53 7.28 -69.52
CA ARG A 279 16.18 6.39 -70.50
C ARG A 279 15.52 6.44 -71.88
N MET A 280 14.21 6.69 -71.98
CA MET A 280 13.55 6.91 -73.27
C MET A 280 13.93 8.26 -73.89
N GLN A 281 14.02 9.33 -73.08
CA GLN A 281 14.42 10.65 -73.54
C GLN A 281 15.88 10.67 -74.03
N GLU A 282 16.80 10.03 -73.30
CA GLU A 282 18.21 9.89 -73.70
C GLU A 282 18.35 9.23 -75.09
N ASN A 283 17.55 8.20 -75.37
CA ASN A 283 17.49 7.55 -76.68
C ASN A 283 16.90 8.47 -77.77
N ILE A 284 15.84 9.23 -77.46
CA ILE A 284 15.24 10.22 -78.37
C ILE A 284 16.25 11.33 -78.71
N ASP A 285 17.01 11.81 -77.73
CA ASP A 285 18.02 12.86 -77.91
C ASP A 285 19.19 12.35 -78.77
N SER A 286 19.63 11.10 -78.55
CA SER A 286 20.65 10.43 -79.37
C SER A 286 20.19 10.29 -80.83
N ILE A 287 18.98 9.77 -81.07
CA ILE A 287 18.41 9.63 -82.42
C ILE A 287 18.21 10.99 -83.08
N THR A 288 17.77 12.00 -82.34
CA THR A 288 17.60 13.38 -82.85
C THR A 288 18.93 13.96 -83.32
N LYS A 289 20.02 13.67 -82.61
CA LYS A 289 21.38 14.07 -83.02
C LYS A 289 21.84 13.31 -84.27
N GLU A 290 21.66 11.99 -84.32
CA GLU A 290 22.02 11.20 -85.51
C GLU A 290 21.27 11.69 -86.77
N VAL A 291 19.98 12.01 -86.63
CA VAL A 291 19.17 12.61 -87.72
C VAL A 291 19.72 13.97 -88.15
N PHE A 292 20.18 14.81 -87.20
CA PHE A 292 20.80 16.10 -87.52
C PHE A 292 22.13 15.94 -88.27
N ASP A 293 23.04 15.08 -87.78
CA ASP A 293 24.35 14.82 -88.38
C ASP A 293 24.21 14.20 -89.80
N LEU A 294 23.21 13.33 -89.98
CA LEU A 294 22.84 12.78 -91.30
C LEU A 294 22.23 13.85 -92.22
N GLN A 295 21.38 14.74 -91.71
CA GLN A 295 20.80 15.83 -92.50
C GLN A 295 21.85 16.85 -92.95
N GLU A 296 22.85 17.19 -92.11
CA GLU A 296 23.99 18.01 -92.55
C GLU A 296 24.81 17.29 -93.62
N THR A 297 25.04 15.98 -93.47
CA THR A 297 25.73 15.14 -94.46
C THR A 297 24.99 15.12 -95.81
N ILE A 298 23.65 15.06 -95.82
CA ILE A 298 22.82 15.16 -97.03
C ILE A 298 22.95 16.58 -97.63
N ASN A 299 22.78 17.62 -96.83
CA ASN A 299 22.89 19.01 -97.28
C ASN A 299 24.28 19.31 -97.91
N TRP A 300 25.35 18.71 -97.38
CA TRP A 300 26.70 18.80 -97.95
C TRP A 300 26.79 18.08 -99.31
N LYS A 301 26.22 16.88 -99.43
CA LYS A 301 26.16 16.12 -100.69
C LYS A 301 25.39 16.88 -101.77
N ASP A 302 24.20 17.41 -101.47
CA ASP A 302 23.40 18.16 -102.42
C ASP A 302 24.11 19.44 -102.89
N LYS A 303 24.73 20.16 -101.96
CA LYS A 303 25.56 21.35 -102.23
C LYS A 303 26.84 21.03 -103.02
N LYS A 304 27.28 19.77 -103.05
CA LYS A 304 28.34 19.25 -103.92
C LYS A 304 27.80 18.86 -105.30
N ILE A 305 26.70 18.11 -105.35
CA ILE A 305 26.03 17.69 -106.59
C ILE A 305 25.67 18.91 -107.45
N GLY A 306 25.02 19.92 -106.85
CA GLY A 306 24.67 21.17 -107.53
C GLY A 306 25.86 22.03 -107.96
N LYS A 307 27.05 21.86 -107.36
CA LYS A 307 28.30 22.51 -107.78
C LYS A 307 29.04 21.77 -108.89
N HIS A 308 28.75 20.48 -109.09
CA HIS A 308 29.46 19.61 -110.03
C HIS A 308 28.59 19.13 -111.20
N GLY A 309 27.32 19.57 -111.29
CA GLY A 309 26.46 19.35 -112.45
C GLY A 309 26.02 17.89 -112.65
N LEU A 310 26.10 17.08 -111.61
CA LEU A 310 25.77 15.65 -111.67
C LEU A 310 24.25 15.46 -111.59
N VAL A 311 23.68 14.77 -112.59
CA VAL A 311 22.27 14.35 -112.59
C VAL A 311 22.16 13.00 -111.90
N ILE A 312 21.24 12.87 -110.94
CA ILE A 312 20.95 11.58 -110.29
C ILE A 312 20.11 10.74 -111.26
N ILE A 313 20.69 9.65 -111.75
CA ILE A 313 19.98 8.58 -112.47
C ILE A 313 19.65 7.48 -111.46
N PRO A 314 18.37 7.15 -111.22
CA PRO A 314 17.98 6.10 -110.29
C PRO A 314 17.93 4.73 -110.99
N ASP A 315 18.99 3.95 -110.84
CA ASP A 315 19.03 2.51 -111.15
C ASP A 315 19.58 1.74 -109.93
N GLY A 316 19.25 0.45 -109.81
CA GLY A 316 19.51 -0.31 -108.58
C GLY A 316 19.85 -1.78 -108.78
N THR A 317 19.92 -2.51 -107.65
CA THR A 317 20.25 -3.95 -107.54
C THR A 317 21.77 -4.26 -107.75
N PRO A 318 22.28 -5.49 -107.49
CA PRO A 318 22.88 -5.73 -106.17
C PRO A 318 24.21 -6.53 -106.17
N ASN A 319 24.71 -6.79 -104.95
CA ASN A 319 25.74 -7.77 -104.57
C ASN A 319 27.19 -7.49 -104.95
N GLY A 320 28.10 -8.05 -104.14
CA GLY A 320 29.55 -7.88 -104.25
C GLY A 320 30.30 -8.62 -103.13
N ASP A 321 30.07 -9.94 -102.99
CA ASP A 321 30.77 -10.79 -102.02
C ASP A 321 32.19 -11.12 -102.53
N LEU A 322 33.20 -10.83 -101.71
CA LEU A 322 34.63 -11.01 -102.01
C LEU A 322 35.46 -11.29 -100.74
N ASN A 323 35.18 -12.40 -100.05
CA ASN A 323 36.11 -12.93 -99.04
C ASN A 323 37.17 -13.83 -99.70
N HIS A 324 38.37 -13.28 -99.95
CA HIS A 324 39.51 -14.08 -100.41
C HIS A 324 40.30 -14.62 -99.22
N GLU A 325 40.21 -15.92 -98.98
CA GLU A 325 41.01 -16.62 -97.98
C GLU A 325 42.51 -16.51 -98.34
N SER A 326 43.36 -16.24 -97.34
CA SER A 326 44.81 -16.04 -97.51
C SER A 326 45.57 -16.76 -96.40
N VAL A 327 45.91 -18.03 -96.68
CA VAL A 327 46.73 -18.86 -95.78
C VAL A 327 48.19 -18.46 -95.93
N LEU A 328 48.66 -17.57 -95.06
CA LEU A 328 50.07 -17.26 -94.88
C LEU A 328 50.47 -17.47 -93.41
N GLY A 329 51.45 -18.37 -93.21
CA GLY A 329 52.07 -18.62 -91.91
C GLY A 329 52.92 -17.41 -91.49
N THR A 330 52.27 -16.40 -90.92
CA THR A 330 52.89 -15.13 -90.59
C THR A 330 53.86 -15.27 -89.41
N ILE A 331 55.16 -15.15 -89.69
CA ILE A 331 56.18 -14.93 -88.66
C ILE A 331 55.99 -13.50 -88.13
N THR A 332 55.17 -13.35 -87.10
CA THR A 332 54.90 -12.06 -86.45
C THR A 332 56.14 -11.61 -85.69
N VAL A 333 56.82 -10.57 -86.17
CA VAL A 333 57.87 -9.88 -85.42
C VAL A 333 57.20 -9.11 -84.28
N VAL A 334 57.48 -9.50 -83.05
CA VAL A 334 56.94 -8.89 -81.82
C VAL A 334 57.95 -7.85 -81.30
N SER A 335 57.48 -6.77 -80.67
CA SER A 335 58.39 -5.78 -80.04
C SER A 335 59.16 -6.40 -78.87
N GLN A 336 60.28 -5.81 -78.47
CA GLN A 336 61.13 -6.37 -77.42
C GLN A 336 60.40 -6.48 -76.07
N GLU A 337 59.53 -5.52 -75.74
CA GLU A 337 58.71 -5.54 -74.53
C GLU A 337 57.67 -6.66 -74.58
N ALA A 338 56.97 -6.79 -75.71
CA ALA A 338 55.93 -7.81 -75.87
C ALA A 338 56.50 -9.23 -76.00
N ALA A 339 57.73 -9.39 -76.52
CA ALA A 339 58.47 -10.64 -76.46
C ALA A 339 58.81 -11.02 -75.01
N GLN A 340 59.22 -10.06 -74.18
CA GLN A 340 59.57 -10.28 -72.77
C GLN A 340 58.33 -10.58 -71.90
N VAL A 341 57.17 -9.98 -72.20
CA VAL A 341 55.88 -10.35 -71.58
C VAL A 341 55.41 -11.75 -72.01
N LEU A 342 55.76 -12.19 -73.22
CA LEU A 342 55.55 -13.57 -73.66
C LEU A 342 56.57 -14.56 -73.10
N GLU A 343 57.66 -14.10 -72.48
CA GLU A 343 58.63 -14.95 -71.78
C GLU A 343 58.20 -15.20 -70.33
N SER A 344 57.73 -14.16 -69.62
CA SER A 344 57.19 -14.29 -68.26
C SER A 344 55.90 -15.12 -68.17
N ALA A 345 55.18 -15.30 -69.28
CA ALA A 345 54.06 -16.23 -69.39
C ALA A 345 54.47 -17.71 -69.15
N GLY A 346 55.73 -18.07 -69.39
CA GLY A 346 56.27 -19.44 -69.30
C GLY A 346 56.38 -20.15 -70.65
N GLU A 347 57.02 -21.32 -70.69
CA GLU A 347 57.32 -22.03 -71.93
C GLU A 347 56.08 -22.60 -72.64
N GLY A 348 56.08 -22.56 -73.98
CA GLY A 348 55.05 -23.16 -74.82
C GLY A 348 54.85 -22.47 -76.17
N PRO A 349 54.00 -23.03 -77.05
CA PRO A 349 53.54 -22.33 -78.26
C PRO A 349 52.77 -21.05 -77.91
N LEU A 350 52.70 -20.14 -78.88
CA LEU A 350 52.22 -18.78 -78.69
C LEU A 350 50.74 -18.72 -78.24
N ASP A 351 49.91 -19.63 -78.72
CA ASP A 351 48.48 -19.70 -78.36
C ASP A 351 48.27 -20.04 -76.87
N ILE A 352 49.10 -20.92 -76.30
CA ILE A 352 49.02 -21.30 -74.88
C ILE A 352 49.46 -20.13 -74.01
N ARG A 353 50.55 -19.43 -74.37
CA ARG A 353 51.01 -18.23 -73.65
C ARG A 353 49.99 -17.09 -73.69
N LEU A 354 49.42 -16.80 -74.87
CA LEU A 354 48.37 -15.80 -75.02
C LEU A 354 47.11 -16.18 -74.23
N ARG A 355 46.70 -17.45 -74.20
CA ARG A 355 45.57 -17.94 -73.40
C ARG A 355 45.82 -17.79 -71.90
N LYS A 356 47.04 -18.05 -71.43
CA LYS A 356 47.41 -17.88 -70.02
C LYS A 356 47.41 -16.40 -69.60
N LEU A 357 48.05 -15.53 -70.39
CA LEU A 357 48.01 -14.07 -70.17
C LEU A 357 46.58 -13.50 -70.24
N ALA A 358 45.72 -14.05 -71.09
CA ALA A 358 44.30 -13.68 -71.14
C ALA A 358 43.54 -14.09 -69.86
N GLY A 359 43.81 -15.29 -69.32
CA GLY A 359 43.26 -15.75 -68.04
C GLY A 359 43.74 -14.91 -66.85
N GLU A 360 45.04 -14.64 -66.76
CA GLU A 360 45.63 -13.76 -65.73
C GLU A 360 45.05 -12.33 -65.82
N LYS A 361 44.84 -11.82 -67.04
CA LYS A 361 44.13 -10.55 -67.28
C LYS A 361 42.66 -10.59 -66.84
N GLU A 362 41.93 -11.67 -67.08
CA GLU A 362 40.52 -11.81 -66.67
C GLU A 362 40.36 -11.96 -65.16
N GLU A 363 41.30 -12.65 -64.50
CA GLU A 363 41.37 -12.71 -63.04
C GLU A 363 41.68 -11.33 -62.45
N LEU A 364 42.69 -10.62 -62.96
CA LEU A 364 43.00 -9.24 -62.54
C LEU A 364 41.83 -8.28 -62.79
N LEU A 365 41.12 -8.38 -63.93
CA LEU A 365 39.90 -7.60 -64.18
C LEU A 365 38.77 -7.95 -63.19
N SER A 366 38.72 -9.19 -62.70
CA SER A 366 37.75 -9.62 -61.69
C SER A 366 38.13 -9.14 -60.29
N GLN A 367 39.41 -9.11 -59.95
CA GLN A 367 39.92 -8.46 -58.74
C GLN A 367 39.68 -6.94 -58.79
N VAL A 368 39.92 -6.28 -59.92
CA VAL A 368 39.61 -4.84 -60.11
C VAL A 368 38.11 -4.56 -60.02
N ARG A 369 37.24 -5.41 -60.58
CA ARG A 369 35.78 -5.30 -60.39
C ARG A 369 35.39 -5.42 -58.91
N LYS A 370 35.95 -6.40 -58.19
CA LYS A 370 35.70 -6.58 -56.74
C LYS A 370 36.20 -5.38 -55.92
N LEU A 371 37.43 -4.92 -56.15
CA LEU A 371 38.00 -3.77 -55.46
C LEU A 371 37.26 -2.47 -55.78
N LYS A 372 36.77 -2.28 -57.01
CA LYS A 372 35.87 -1.17 -57.35
C LYS A 372 34.55 -1.27 -56.59
N MET A 373 33.95 -2.45 -56.48
CA MET A 373 32.72 -2.64 -55.71
C MET A 373 32.93 -2.35 -54.21
N GLN A 374 34.04 -2.80 -53.62
CA GLN A 374 34.37 -2.52 -52.23
C GLN A 374 34.70 -1.04 -52.00
N LEU A 375 35.37 -0.38 -52.94
CA LEU A 375 35.60 1.07 -52.91
C LEU A 375 34.29 1.85 -53.02
N GLU A 376 33.33 1.35 -53.79
CA GLU A 376 31.99 1.94 -53.94
C GLU A 376 31.12 1.68 -52.69
N GLU A 377 31.20 0.50 -52.07
CA GLU A 377 30.58 0.21 -50.77
C GLU A 377 31.12 1.12 -49.66
N GLU A 378 32.44 1.33 -49.59
CA GLU A 378 33.04 2.28 -48.64
C GLU A 378 32.67 3.74 -48.99
N ARG A 379 32.64 4.12 -50.27
CA ARG A 379 32.13 5.44 -50.70
C ARG A 379 30.66 5.65 -50.32
N GLN A 380 29.82 4.61 -50.36
CA GLN A 380 28.42 4.70 -49.95
C GLN A 380 28.24 4.71 -48.42
N LYS A 381 29.13 4.04 -47.66
CA LYS A 381 29.20 4.21 -46.21
C LYS A 381 29.57 5.65 -45.85
N TYR A 382 30.63 6.19 -46.46
CA TYR A 382 31.04 7.58 -46.25
C TYR A 382 29.97 8.57 -46.73
N SER A 383 29.36 8.38 -47.90
CA SER A 383 28.25 9.21 -48.39
C SER A 383 27.08 9.26 -47.41
N LYS A 384 26.76 8.15 -46.71
CA LYS A 384 25.72 8.13 -45.67
C LYS A 384 26.11 8.86 -44.37
N SER A 385 27.39 9.15 -44.14
CA SER A 385 27.86 10.06 -43.07
C SER A 385 28.12 11.49 -43.54
N ASP A 386 28.43 11.69 -44.83
CA ASP A 386 28.93 12.94 -45.41
C ASP A 386 27.84 13.71 -46.19
N SER A 387 26.67 13.10 -46.42
CA SER A 387 25.44 13.76 -46.90
C SER A 387 24.82 14.73 -45.86
N MET A 388 25.67 15.35 -45.04
CA MET A 388 25.37 16.43 -44.09
C MET A 388 26.13 17.72 -44.43
N ASN A 389 26.79 17.81 -45.60
CA ASN A 389 27.08 19.08 -46.28
C ASN A 389 27.39 18.88 -47.78
N PRO A 390 26.55 19.37 -48.71
CA PRO A 390 26.94 19.58 -50.10
C PRO A 390 27.49 21.01 -50.29
N ASP A 391 28.74 21.13 -50.78
CA ASP A 391 29.29 22.42 -51.23
C ASP A 391 28.40 23.04 -52.32
N THR A 392 27.61 24.03 -51.93
CA THR A 392 26.69 24.75 -52.82
C THR A 392 27.18 26.19 -52.98
N ILE A 393 28.40 26.34 -53.53
CA ILE A 393 28.99 27.65 -53.84
C ILE A 393 28.36 28.20 -55.12
N ASP A 394 27.10 28.60 -55.04
CA ASP A 394 26.64 29.90 -55.56
C ASP A 394 25.22 30.26 -55.09
N LEU A 395 25.02 31.54 -54.80
CA LEU A 395 23.78 32.23 -54.37
C LEU A 395 23.26 32.04 -52.91
N GLU A 396 22.70 33.14 -52.40
CA GLU A 396 21.90 33.33 -51.15
C GLU A 396 22.56 33.11 -49.77
N ASN A 397 23.05 34.22 -49.18
CA ASN A 397 23.42 34.36 -47.75
C ASN A 397 22.23 34.25 -46.75
N GLY A 398 21.19 33.48 -47.06
CA GLY A 398 19.96 33.35 -46.24
C GLY A 398 19.58 31.91 -45.90
N SER A 399 19.77 30.98 -46.83
CA SER A 399 19.41 29.57 -46.68
C SER A 399 20.34 28.82 -45.71
N ASP A 400 21.66 29.01 -45.84
CA ASP A 400 22.68 28.41 -44.96
C ASP A 400 22.51 28.87 -43.49
N LEU A 401 22.22 30.16 -43.27
CA LEU A 401 21.91 30.68 -41.93
C LEU A 401 20.72 29.96 -41.30
N GLN A 402 19.66 29.70 -42.08
CA GLN A 402 18.47 29.01 -41.59
C GLN A 402 18.73 27.53 -41.28
N LEU A 403 19.60 26.86 -42.04
CA LEU A 403 20.07 25.50 -41.74
C LEU A 403 20.88 25.46 -40.44
N ILE A 404 21.77 26.45 -40.22
CA ILE A 404 22.55 26.61 -38.99
C ILE A 404 21.64 26.89 -37.78
N GLU A 405 20.57 27.67 -37.94
CA GLU A 405 19.57 27.90 -36.88
C GLU A 405 18.77 26.65 -36.56
N MET A 406 18.28 25.91 -37.57
CA MET A 406 17.62 24.61 -37.36
C MET A 406 18.54 23.61 -36.63
N GLN A 407 19.83 23.55 -37.01
CA GLN A 407 20.81 22.68 -36.37
C GLN A 407 21.10 23.10 -34.91
N ARG A 408 21.08 24.41 -34.61
CA ARG A 408 21.18 24.92 -33.23
C ARG A 408 19.96 24.55 -32.39
N ASP A 409 18.75 24.71 -32.91
CA ASP A 409 17.53 24.38 -32.17
C ASP A 409 17.36 22.85 -31.99
N ALA A 410 17.77 22.04 -32.97
CA ALA A 410 17.85 20.59 -32.81
C ALA A 410 18.81 20.20 -31.67
N ASN A 411 20.01 20.80 -31.62
CA ASN A 411 20.96 20.58 -30.52
C ASN A 411 20.44 21.11 -29.17
N ARG A 412 19.68 22.21 -29.16
CA ARG A 412 19.00 22.76 -27.97
C ARG A 412 17.95 21.79 -27.44
N GLN A 413 17.12 21.22 -28.32
CA GLN A 413 16.12 20.20 -27.97
C GLN A 413 16.79 18.90 -27.47
N ILE A 414 17.84 18.42 -28.14
CA ILE A 414 18.63 17.26 -27.68
C ILE A 414 19.18 17.50 -26.27
N SER A 415 19.64 18.72 -25.97
CA SER A 415 20.15 19.09 -24.65
C SER A 415 19.03 19.13 -23.59
N GLU A 416 17.86 19.67 -23.92
CA GLU A 416 16.68 19.61 -23.06
C GLU A 416 16.23 18.16 -22.79
N TYR A 417 16.20 17.30 -23.81
CA TYR A 417 15.80 15.89 -23.64
C TYR A 417 16.83 15.10 -22.82
N LYS A 418 18.14 15.34 -22.99
CA LYS A 418 19.18 14.76 -22.14
C LYS A 418 19.02 15.18 -20.67
N PHE A 419 18.69 16.44 -20.40
CA PHE A 419 18.43 16.90 -19.03
C PHE A 419 17.15 16.28 -18.44
N LYS A 420 16.06 16.22 -19.22
CA LYS A 420 14.80 15.58 -18.80
C LYS A 420 14.99 14.07 -18.52
N LEU A 421 15.77 13.38 -19.35
CA LEU A 421 16.15 11.98 -19.16
C LEU A 421 16.97 11.80 -17.87
N SER A 422 18.05 12.56 -17.69
CA SER A 422 18.91 12.45 -16.51
C SER A 422 18.17 12.76 -15.21
N LYS A 423 17.18 13.67 -15.25
CA LYS A 423 16.28 13.88 -14.11
C LYS A 423 15.36 12.67 -13.88
N ALA A 424 14.75 12.11 -14.92
CA ALA A 424 13.91 10.92 -14.79
C ALA A 424 14.69 9.72 -14.23
N GLU A 425 15.96 9.55 -14.60
CA GLU A 425 16.86 8.52 -14.04
C GLU A 425 17.11 8.71 -12.54
N GLN A 426 17.26 9.96 -12.07
CA GLN A 426 17.37 10.28 -10.63
C GLN A 426 16.04 10.06 -9.88
N ASP A 427 14.91 10.44 -10.49
CA ASP A 427 13.57 10.23 -9.93
C ASP A 427 13.27 8.72 -9.82
N ILE A 428 13.62 7.90 -10.83
CA ILE A 428 13.54 6.43 -10.79
C ILE A 428 14.39 5.87 -9.65
N THR A 429 15.67 6.24 -9.56
CA THR A 429 16.59 5.79 -8.49
C THR A 429 16.02 6.09 -7.09
N THR A 430 15.34 7.24 -6.95
CA THR A 430 14.69 7.66 -5.69
C THR A 430 13.41 6.86 -5.40
N LEU A 431 12.65 6.49 -6.42
CA LEU A 431 11.46 5.64 -6.28
C LEU A 431 11.84 4.19 -5.92
N GLU A 432 12.88 3.63 -6.53
CA GLU A 432 13.40 2.29 -6.22
C GLU A 432 13.83 2.16 -4.74
N GLN A 433 14.55 3.17 -4.23
CA GLN A 433 14.92 3.22 -2.80
C GLN A 433 13.69 3.29 -1.88
N ASN A 434 12.63 4.00 -2.29
CA ASN A 434 11.38 4.06 -1.54
C ASN A 434 10.60 2.73 -1.59
N ILE A 435 10.59 2.05 -2.74
CA ILE A 435 10.00 0.71 -2.91
C ILE A 435 10.69 -0.28 -1.96
N GLY A 436 12.01 -0.41 -2.01
CA GLY A 436 12.74 -1.33 -1.11
C GLY A 436 12.53 -1.03 0.39
N ARG A 437 12.37 0.24 0.76
CA ARG A 437 12.03 0.64 2.13
C ARG A 437 10.61 0.21 2.53
N LEU A 438 9.64 0.31 1.61
CA LEU A 438 8.25 -0.08 1.81
C LEU A 438 8.09 -1.62 1.82
N GLU A 439 8.73 -2.34 0.90
CA GLU A 439 8.81 -3.81 0.90
C GLU A 439 9.35 -4.34 2.23
N GLY A 440 10.44 -3.73 2.73
CA GLY A 440 10.99 -4.04 4.05
C GLY A 440 10.02 -3.74 5.21
N GLN A 441 9.12 -2.76 5.08
CA GLN A 441 8.04 -2.54 6.05
C GLN A 441 6.95 -3.61 5.94
N VAL A 442 6.48 -3.93 4.72
CA VAL A 442 5.48 -4.98 4.46
C VAL A 442 5.93 -6.34 4.99
N ALA A 443 7.18 -6.74 4.73
CA ALA A 443 7.75 -7.99 5.25
C ALA A 443 7.74 -8.07 6.79
N ARG A 444 8.06 -6.95 7.48
CA ARG A 444 8.00 -6.89 8.95
C ARG A 444 6.57 -6.95 9.48
N TYR A 445 5.62 -6.24 8.86
CA TYR A 445 4.22 -6.29 9.28
C TYR A 445 3.58 -7.65 9.03
N LYS A 446 3.90 -8.32 7.91
CA LYS A 446 3.47 -9.69 7.64
C LYS A 446 3.96 -10.66 8.72
N ASN A 447 5.26 -10.65 9.02
CA ASN A 447 5.82 -11.51 10.07
C ASN A 447 5.23 -11.21 11.46
N ALA A 448 4.89 -9.95 11.74
CA ALA A 448 4.21 -9.57 12.98
C ALA A 448 2.77 -10.10 13.05
N ALA A 449 2.01 -10.02 11.95
CA ALA A 449 0.66 -10.56 11.85
C ALA A 449 0.64 -12.09 11.99
N GLU A 450 1.50 -12.80 11.26
CA GLU A 450 1.64 -14.26 11.36
C GLU A 450 2.03 -14.74 12.77
N ASN A 451 2.72 -13.91 13.56
CA ASN A 451 3.03 -14.23 14.95
C ASN A 451 1.90 -13.88 15.91
N ALA A 452 1.16 -12.80 15.66
CA ALA A 452 -0.04 -12.45 16.42
C ALA A 452 -1.15 -13.52 16.27
N GLU A 453 -1.35 -14.04 15.06
CA GLU A 453 -2.32 -15.12 14.75
C GLU A 453 -2.02 -16.39 15.55
N LYS A 454 -0.75 -16.82 15.60
CA LYS A 454 -0.31 -17.99 16.39
C LYS A 454 -0.60 -17.80 17.89
N VAL A 455 -0.29 -16.62 18.44
CA VAL A 455 -0.57 -16.29 19.85
C VAL A 455 -2.08 -16.23 20.12
N GLU A 456 -2.88 -15.73 19.18
CA GLU A 456 -4.35 -15.73 19.32
C GLU A 456 -4.90 -17.16 19.38
N ASP A 457 -4.38 -18.09 18.56
CA ASP A 457 -4.79 -19.49 18.55
C ASP A 457 -4.33 -20.28 19.78
N GLU A 458 -3.13 -19.99 20.30
CA GLU A 458 -2.67 -20.49 21.61
C GLU A 458 -3.61 -20.00 22.73
N LEU A 459 -3.94 -18.71 22.78
CA LEU A 459 -4.87 -18.15 23.77
C LEU A 459 -6.31 -18.71 23.61
N LYS A 460 -6.78 -18.99 22.38
CA LYS A 460 -8.05 -19.71 22.14
C LYS A 460 -7.98 -21.13 22.71
N ALA A 461 -6.85 -21.83 22.59
CA ALA A 461 -6.67 -23.18 23.14
C ALA A 461 -6.63 -23.17 24.67
N GLU A 462 -5.90 -22.24 25.29
CA GLU A 462 -5.88 -22.05 26.74
C GLU A 462 -7.25 -21.66 27.30
N LYS A 463 -7.96 -20.72 26.67
CA LYS A 463 -9.33 -20.35 27.04
C LYS A 463 -10.27 -21.55 27.05
N ARG A 464 -10.19 -22.41 26.02
CA ARG A 464 -10.97 -23.67 25.95
C ARG A 464 -10.57 -24.68 27.03
N LYS A 465 -9.30 -24.69 27.46
CA LYS A 465 -8.80 -25.53 28.56
C LYS A 465 -9.35 -25.03 29.91
N LEU A 466 -9.15 -23.76 30.23
CA LEU A 466 -9.63 -23.11 31.45
C LEU A 466 -11.17 -23.18 31.57
N GLN A 467 -11.92 -23.06 30.47
CA GLN A 467 -13.37 -23.25 30.47
C GLN A 467 -13.81 -24.68 30.83
N ARG A 468 -13.03 -25.72 30.45
CA ARG A 468 -13.29 -27.10 30.88
C ARG A 468 -12.94 -27.31 32.35
N GLU A 469 -11.81 -26.76 32.80
CA GLU A 469 -11.37 -26.86 34.20
C GLU A 469 -12.34 -26.14 35.14
N LEU A 470 -12.84 -24.96 34.76
CA LEU A 470 -13.92 -24.25 35.46
C LEU A 470 -15.21 -25.05 35.52
N ARG A 471 -15.59 -25.75 34.44
CA ARG A 471 -16.77 -26.61 34.42
C ARG A 471 -16.64 -27.73 35.45
N THR A 472 -15.56 -28.50 35.40
CA THR A 472 -15.27 -29.57 36.37
C THR A 472 -15.21 -29.06 37.81
N ALA A 473 -14.70 -27.84 38.04
CA ALA A 473 -14.66 -27.24 39.36
C ALA A 473 -16.06 -26.86 39.88
N LEU A 474 -16.94 -26.33 39.02
CA LEU A 474 -18.34 -26.03 39.37
C LEU A 474 -19.13 -27.31 39.64
N ASP A 475 -19.03 -28.30 38.75
CA ASP A 475 -19.68 -29.62 38.94
C ASP A 475 -19.24 -30.25 40.29
N LYS A 476 -17.97 -30.06 40.69
CA LYS A 476 -17.43 -30.51 41.99
C LYS A 476 -17.93 -29.70 43.18
N ILE A 477 -18.23 -28.41 43.02
CA ILE A 477 -18.84 -27.58 44.06
C ILE A 477 -20.29 -28.06 44.30
N GLU A 478 -21.07 -28.31 43.24
CA GLU A 478 -22.45 -28.82 43.37
C GLU A 478 -22.51 -30.17 44.13
N GLU A 479 -21.58 -31.11 43.85
CA GLU A 479 -21.43 -32.33 44.64
C GLU A 479 -21.18 -32.05 46.14
N MET A 480 -20.27 -31.13 46.44
CA MET A 480 -19.92 -30.78 47.82
C MET A 480 -21.06 -30.06 48.55
N GLU A 481 -21.80 -29.19 47.87
CA GLU A 481 -23.00 -28.54 48.42
C GLU A 481 -24.12 -29.54 48.71
N MET A 482 -24.36 -30.52 47.81
CA MET A 482 -25.31 -31.59 48.06
C MET A 482 -24.91 -32.44 49.27
N THR A 483 -23.65 -32.89 49.36
CA THR A 483 -23.19 -33.68 50.53
C THR A 483 -23.28 -32.89 51.83
N ASN A 484 -22.92 -31.60 51.82
CA ASN A 484 -23.09 -30.71 52.97
C ASN A 484 -24.57 -30.54 53.36
N SER A 485 -25.48 -30.39 52.40
CA SER A 485 -26.92 -30.35 52.63
C SER A 485 -27.44 -31.62 53.31
N HIS A 486 -26.94 -32.80 52.92
CA HIS A 486 -27.27 -34.08 53.57
C HIS A 486 -26.72 -34.18 54.99
N LEU A 487 -25.48 -33.71 55.22
CA LEU A 487 -24.86 -33.68 56.56
C LEU A 487 -25.59 -32.71 57.51
N MET A 488 -25.94 -31.51 57.04
CA MET A 488 -26.76 -30.53 57.76
C MET A 488 -28.09 -31.15 58.22
N LYS A 489 -28.86 -31.74 57.29
CA LYS A 489 -30.15 -32.41 57.59
C LYS A 489 -30.01 -33.57 58.59
N ARG A 490 -28.88 -34.29 58.56
CA ARG A 490 -28.57 -35.36 59.54
C ARG A 490 -28.24 -34.77 60.91
N LEU A 491 -27.49 -33.68 60.96
CA LEU A 491 -27.09 -32.98 62.18
C LEU A 491 -28.29 -32.29 62.86
N GLU A 492 -29.23 -31.74 62.09
CA GLU A 492 -30.51 -31.23 62.57
C GLU A 492 -31.37 -32.32 63.22
N LYS A 493 -31.49 -33.50 62.58
CA LYS A 493 -32.17 -34.66 63.19
C LYS A 493 -31.52 -35.10 64.50
N MET A 494 -30.19 -35.12 64.57
CA MET A 494 -29.47 -35.44 65.81
C MET A 494 -29.70 -34.39 66.91
N LYS A 495 -29.75 -33.09 66.56
CA LYS A 495 -30.12 -32.01 67.49
C LYS A 495 -31.55 -32.20 68.02
N ALA A 496 -32.53 -32.39 67.12
CA ALA A 496 -33.93 -32.57 67.49
C ALA A 496 -34.13 -33.79 68.40
N ASN A 497 -33.49 -34.92 68.10
CA ASN A 497 -33.52 -36.11 68.96
C ASN A 497 -32.92 -35.84 70.35
N ARG A 498 -31.80 -35.10 70.43
CA ARG A 498 -31.20 -34.70 71.72
C ARG A 498 -32.15 -33.80 72.52
N THR A 499 -32.79 -32.82 71.88
CA THR A 499 -33.76 -31.94 72.54
C THR A 499 -34.98 -32.71 73.04
N ALA A 500 -35.50 -33.67 72.25
CA ALA A 500 -36.63 -34.51 72.65
C ALA A 500 -36.29 -35.39 73.87
N LEU A 501 -35.09 -35.99 73.90
CA LEU A 501 -34.62 -36.76 75.06
C LEU A 501 -34.44 -35.89 76.31
N LEU A 502 -33.91 -34.67 76.16
CA LEU A 502 -33.79 -33.70 77.26
C LEU A 502 -35.14 -33.16 77.77
N SER A 503 -36.23 -33.33 77.01
CA SER A 503 -37.60 -33.02 77.45
C SER A 503 -38.37 -34.22 78.04
N GLN A 504 -37.69 -35.36 78.23
CA GLN A 504 -38.22 -36.57 78.87
C GLN A 504 -37.49 -36.91 80.19
N GLN A 505 -36.64 -36.00 80.68
CA GLN A 505 -35.98 -36.01 81.97
C GLN A 505 -36.50 -34.85 82.84
#